data_AF-A0A833V8S9-F1
#
_entry.id   AF-A0A833V8S9-F1
#
_cell.length_a   1.000
_cell.length_b   1.000
_cell.length_c   1.000
_cell.angle_alpha   90.00
_cell.angle_beta   90.00
_cell.angle_gamma   90.00
#
_symmetry.space_group_name_H-M   'P 1'
#
loop_
_entity.id
_entity.type
_entity.pdbx_description
1 polymer ?
#
loop_
_entity_poly.entity_id
_entity_poly.type
_entity_poly.pdbx_seq_one_letter_code
_entity_poly.pdbx_strand_id
1 'polypeptide(L)'
;MSYVGTFYPSKGSLYRYNPAMAPQITVEQWHKASQWFEINRALAVEIVSDETYFPLFERFCLKNWKYPCISDEHYIPTFIIATSWMNNANRSVTYTDWTAGKPHPASFGKDDVTLDHFEKIRYSANCTYNGISTKVCSLFARKLLPDSLDLLMKLGPDLQIFWEN
;
A
#
# COMPACT_ATOMS: atom_id res chain seq x y z
N MET A 1 2.66 10.75 -11.05
CA MET A 1 3.42 9.95 -10.07
C MET A 1 2.49 8.87 -9.55
N SER A 2 2.97 7.64 -9.33
CA SER A 2 2.21 6.59 -8.63
C SER A 2 2.49 6.61 -7.13
N TYR A 3 1.61 6.03 -6.32
CA TYR A 3 1.70 5.99 -4.86
C TYR A 3 1.61 4.55 -4.35
N VAL A 4 2.73 3.84 -4.50
CA VAL A 4 2.96 2.51 -3.95
C VAL A 4 4.01 2.63 -2.84
N GLY A 5 3.60 2.40 -1.59
CA GLY A 5 4.53 2.35 -0.45
C GLY A 5 5.35 1.08 -0.49
N THR A 6 6.59 1.15 -1.01
CA THR A 6 7.48 0.00 -1.10
C THR A 6 8.36 -0.08 0.14
N PHE A 7 8.37 -1.25 0.76
CA PHE A 7 9.16 -1.52 1.96
C PHE A 7 10.33 -2.41 1.58
N TYR A 8 11.53 -2.00 1.97
CA TYR A 8 12.72 -2.84 1.84
C TYR A 8 12.45 -4.18 2.55
N PRO A 9 12.90 -5.31 2.00
CA PRO A 9 12.54 -6.60 2.54
C PRO A 9 13.01 -6.76 4.00
N SER A 10 12.04 -6.79 4.93
CA SER A 10 12.27 -7.29 6.28
C SER A 10 12.63 -8.79 6.21
N LYS A 11 13.11 -9.38 7.32
CA LYS A 11 13.26 -10.86 7.41
C LYS A 11 11.97 -11.57 6.99
N GLY A 12 10.82 -10.96 7.29
CA GLY A 12 9.47 -11.39 6.92
C GLY A 12 9.11 -11.27 5.42
N SER A 13 9.83 -10.45 4.66
CA SER A 13 9.65 -10.35 3.22
C SER A 13 10.54 -11.37 2.50
N LEU A 14 11.79 -11.51 2.95
CA LEU A 14 12.78 -12.38 2.31
C LEU A 14 12.41 -13.86 2.33
N TYR A 15 11.78 -14.36 3.41
CA TYR A 15 11.39 -15.77 3.47
C TYR A 15 10.31 -16.17 2.45
N ARG A 16 9.64 -15.18 1.85
CA ARG A 16 8.58 -15.37 0.85
C ARG A 16 9.12 -15.43 -0.58
N TYR A 17 10.39 -15.02 -0.78
CA TYR A 17 11.04 -15.05 -2.08
C TYR A 17 11.36 -16.50 -2.48
N ASN A 18 11.02 -16.86 -3.72
CA ASN A 18 11.36 -18.16 -4.29
C ASN A 18 12.64 -18.02 -5.13
N PRO A 19 13.76 -18.68 -4.77
CA PRO A 19 15.03 -18.58 -5.50
C PRO A 19 14.94 -19.00 -6.97
N ALA A 20 13.94 -19.78 -7.36
CA ALA A 20 13.72 -20.17 -8.76
C ALA A 20 13.24 -19.02 -9.66
N MET A 21 12.91 -17.86 -9.10
CA MET A 21 12.61 -16.64 -9.86
C MET A 21 13.88 -15.93 -10.36
N ALA A 22 15.05 -16.28 -9.82
CA ALA A 22 16.32 -15.77 -10.31
C ALA A 22 16.71 -16.43 -11.66
N PRO A 23 17.43 -15.72 -12.55
CA PRO A 23 17.96 -14.36 -12.36
C PRO A 23 16.97 -13.23 -12.72
N GLN A 24 15.78 -13.54 -13.22
CA GLN A 24 14.84 -12.54 -13.74
C GLN A 24 14.31 -11.58 -12.65
N ILE A 25 14.03 -12.11 -11.46
CA ILE A 25 13.79 -11.31 -10.25
C ILE A 25 14.91 -11.64 -9.28
N THR A 26 15.72 -10.65 -8.90
CA THR A 26 16.72 -10.86 -7.85
C THR A 26 16.11 -10.65 -6.46
N VAL A 27 16.80 -11.14 -5.43
CA VAL A 27 16.33 -10.96 -4.04
C VAL A 27 16.34 -9.48 -3.63
N GLU A 28 17.20 -8.66 -4.24
CA GLU A 28 17.26 -7.21 -4.03
C GLU A 28 16.06 -6.49 -4.64
N GLN A 29 15.51 -7.02 -5.73
CA GLN A 29 14.29 -6.49 -6.35
C GLN A 29 13.03 -6.89 -5.57
N TRP A 30 13.10 -7.94 -4.74
CA TRP A 30 11.99 -8.47 -3.97
C TRP A 30 11.49 -7.51 -2.88
N HIS A 31 10.43 -6.77 -3.19
CA HIS A 31 9.84 -5.79 -2.29
C HIS A 31 8.42 -6.16 -1.88
N LYS A 32 7.99 -5.59 -0.75
CA LYS A 32 6.61 -5.69 -0.26
C LYS A 32 5.96 -4.31 -0.29
N ALA A 33 4.66 -4.26 -0.54
CA ALA A 33 3.82 -3.09 -0.39
C ALA A 33 2.47 -3.45 0.22
N SER A 34 1.68 -2.41 0.53
CA SER A 34 0.26 -2.56 0.84
C SER A 34 -0.52 -2.94 -0.41
N GLN A 35 -1.59 -3.73 -0.24
CA GLN A 35 -2.61 -3.97 -1.28
C GLN A 35 -3.38 -2.69 -1.67
N TRP A 36 -3.26 -1.62 -0.87
CA TRP A 36 -3.91 -0.33 -1.10
C TRP A 36 -2.90 0.65 -1.67
N PHE A 37 -3.06 0.96 -2.96
CA PHE A 37 -2.16 1.81 -3.72
C PHE A 37 -2.93 2.64 -4.75
N GLU A 38 -2.28 3.66 -5.27
CA GLU A 38 -2.72 4.40 -6.45
C GLU A 38 -1.63 4.31 -7.53
N ILE A 39 -2.03 4.07 -8.77
CA ILE A 39 -1.12 3.90 -9.90
C ILE A 39 -1.57 4.83 -11.01
N ASN A 40 -0.61 5.60 -11.54
CA ASN A 40 -0.86 6.44 -12.68
C ASN A 40 -1.05 5.60 -13.96
N ARG A 41 -1.77 6.14 -14.95
CA ARG A 41 -2.15 5.42 -16.17
C ARG A 41 -0.97 4.82 -16.94
N ALA A 42 0.17 5.52 -17.03
CA ALA A 42 1.32 5.03 -17.78
C ALA A 42 1.90 3.75 -17.13
N LEU A 43 2.11 3.79 -15.81
CA LEU A 43 2.58 2.62 -15.06
C LEU A 43 1.54 1.49 -15.05
N ALA A 44 0.24 1.80 -15.04
CA ALA A 44 -0.80 0.79 -15.15
C ALA A 44 -0.71 0.02 -16.48
N VAL A 45 -0.46 0.72 -17.58
CA VAL A 45 -0.26 0.09 -18.90
C VAL A 45 0.95 -0.84 -18.88
N GLU A 46 2.09 -0.38 -18.32
CA GLU A 46 3.30 -1.21 -18.17
C GLU A 46 2.99 -2.50 -17.41
N ILE A 47 2.31 -2.41 -16.26
CA ILE A 47 1.95 -3.56 -15.41
C ILE A 47 1.06 -4.55 -16.15
N VAL A 48 -0.01 -4.09 -16.82
CA VAL A 48 -0.93 -5.03 -17.50
C VAL A 48 -0.31 -5.66 -18.76
N SER A 49 0.73 -5.05 -19.32
CA SER A 49 1.49 -5.57 -20.45
C SER A 49 2.71 -6.42 -20.06
N ASP A 50 2.90 -6.68 -18.76
CA ASP A 50 4.08 -7.37 -18.26
C ASP A 50 4.10 -8.87 -18.62
N GLU A 51 5.00 -9.22 -19.53
CA GLU A 51 5.26 -10.61 -19.94
C GLU A 51 6.52 -11.20 -19.28
N THR A 52 7.20 -10.47 -18.40
CA THR A 52 8.48 -10.89 -17.80
C THR A 52 8.32 -11.28 -16.34
N TYR A 53 7.74 -10.42 -15.51
CA TYR A 53 7.69 -10.61 -14.06
C TYR A 53 6.43 -11.35 -13.62
N PHE A 54 5.24 -10.93 -14.08
CA PHE A 54 3.97 -11.56 -13.71
C PHE A 54 3.94 -13.08 -13.98
N PRO A 55 4.43 -13.60 -15.13
CA PRO A 55 4.47 -15.05 -15.35
C PRO A 55 5.31 -15.83 -14.33
N LEU A 56 6.35 -15.21 -13.76
CA LEU A 56 7.13 -15.81 -12.68
C LEU A 56 6.32 -15.91 -11.39
N PHE A 57 5.57 -14.86 -11.03
CA PHE A 57 4.63 -14.91 -9.91
C PHE A 57 3.54 -15.97 -10.14
N GLU A 58 2.97 -16.04 -11.34
CA GLU A 58 1.97 -17.06 -11.67
C GLU A 58 2.54 -18.49 -11.50
N ARG A 59 3.77 -18.72 -11.98
CA ARG A 59 4.43 -20.02 -11.91
C ARG A 59 4.89 -20.40 -10.51
N PHE A 60 5.50 -19.47 -9.78
CA PHE A 60 6.24 -19.77 -8.55
C PHE A 60 5.52 -19.37 -7.27
N CYS A 61 4.47 -18.55 -7.34
CA CYS A 61 3.67 -18.14 -6.19
C CYS A 61 2.28 -18.75 -6.19
N LEU A 62 1.58 -18.76 -7.33
CA LEU A 62 0.21 -19.25 -7.40
C LEU A 62 0.15 -20.77 -7.56
N LYS A 63 1.07 -21.35 -8.34
CA LYS A 63 1.09 -22.79 -8.67
C LYS A 63 2.00 -23.62 -7.75
N ASN A 64 2.84 -23.00 -6.92
CA ASN A 64 3.80 -23.69 -6.05
C ASN A 64 3.84 -23.09 -4.64
N TRP A 65 3.20 -23.76 -3.67
CA TRP A 65 3.03 -23.27 -2.30
C TRP A 65 4.23 -23.49 -1.36
N LYS A 66 5.39 -23.92 -1.88
CA LYS A 66 6.59 -24.13 -1.05
C LYS A 66 7.05 -22.84 -0.34
N TYR A 67 6.83 -21.69 -0.96
CA TYR A 67 7.08 -20.38 -0.37
C TYR A 67 5.76 -19.63 -0.27
N PRO A 68 5.45 -18.98 0.87
CA PRO A 68 4.19 -18.25 1.03
C PRO A 68 4.31 -16.88 0.36
N CYS A 69 4.47 -16.91 -0.96
CA CYS A 69 4.54 -15.74 -1.81
C CYS A 69 3.15 -15.09 -1.90
N ILE A 70 3.01 -13.92 -1.27
CA ILE A 70 1.79 -13.12 -1.26
C ILE A 70 1.82 -12.19 -2.49
N SER A 71 1.33 -12.68 -3.63
CA SER A 71 1.54 -12.01 -4.93
C SER A 71 0.95 -10.60 -4.99
N ASP A 72 -0.21 -10.40 -4.37
CA ASP A 72 -0.89 -9.10 -4.26
C ASP A 72 -0.14 -8.06 -3.39
N GLU A 73 0.74 -8.50 -2.49
CA GLU A 73 1.63 -7.62 -1.72
C GLU A 73 3.04 -7.48 -2.32
N HIS A 74 3.44 -8.36 -3.26
CA HIS A 74 4.83 -8.45 -3.74
C HIS A 74 5.03 -8.16 -5.23
N TYR A 75 4.05 -8.46 -6.09
CA TYR A 75 4.21 -8.33 -7.55
C TYR A 75 4.47 -6.89 -7.98
N ILE A 76 3.51 -6.00 -7.74
CA ILE A 76 3.58 -4.59 -8.14
C ILE A 76 4.82 -3.87 -7.58
N PRO A 77 5.16 -3.95 -6.28
CA PRO A 77 6.36 -3.29 -5.78
C PRO A 77 7.65 -3.86 -6.37
N THR A 78 7.72 -5.17 -6.60
CA THR A 78 8.89 -5.80 -7.26
C THR A 78 9.02 -5.31 -8.70
N PHE A 79 7.92 -5.27 -9.45
CA PHE A 79 7.88 -4.74 -10.80
C PHE A 79 8.38 -3.29 -10.84
N ILE A 80 7.88 -2.43 -9.95
CA ILE A 80 8.26 -1.00 -9.88
C ILE A 80 9.75 -0.84 -9.57
N ILE A 81 10.29 -1.60 -8.62
CA ILE A 81 11.71 -1.52 -8.26
C ILE A 81 12.60 -1.97 -9.41
N ALA A 82 12.17 -2.99 -10.15
CA ALA A 82 12.93 -3.53 -11.27
C ALA A 82 12.90 -2.63 -12.53
N THR A 83 11.85 -1.81 -12.72
CA THR A 83 11.61 -1.11 -14.00
C THR A 83 11.46 0.40 -13.90
N SER A 84 10.65 0.90 -12.95
CA SER A 84 10.03 2.23 -13.01
C SER A 84 10.07 2.99 -11.67
N TRP A 85 11.13 2.79 -10.88
CA TRP A 85 11.30 3.38 -9.53
C TRP A 85 11.06 4.90 -9.49
N MET A 86 11.60 5.64 -10.47
CA MET A 86 11.51 7.11 -10.52
C MET A 86 10.08 7.64 -10.68
N ASN A 87 9.15 6.79 -11.13
CA ASN A 87 7.74 7.14 -11.32
C ASN A 87 6.86 6.77 -10.12
N ASN A 88 7.47 6.43 -8.97
CA ASN A 88 6.78 6.09 -7.73
C ASN A 88 7.17 7.03 -6.58
N ALA A 89 6.18 7.51 -5.83
CA ALA A 89 6.37 8.38 -4.67
C ALA A 89 6.86 7.64 -3.41
N ASN A 90 6.97 6.32 -3.47
CA ASN A 90 7.32 5.43 -2.37
C ASN A 90 6.47 5.63 -1.09
N ARG A 91 5.18 5.91 -1.27
CA ARG A 91 4.19 6.03 -0.19
C ARG A 91 2.81 5.70 -0.73
N SER A 92 1.87 5.28 0.13
CA SER A 92 0.45 5.11 -0.24
C SER A 92 -0.36 6.38 0.08
N VAL A 93 -1.46 6.58 -0.63
CA VAL A 93 -2.50 7.59 -0.29
C VAL A 93 -3.51 7.06 0.73
N THR A 94 -3.33 5.84 1.23
CA THR A 94 -4.19 5.23 2.26
C THR A 94 -3.46 5.21 3.60
N TYR A 95 -4.04 5.87 4.61
CA TYR A 95 -3.61 5.77 5.99
C TYR A 95 -3.90 4.37 6.53
N THR A 96 -2.93 3.78 7.22
CA THR A 96 -3.07 2.50 7.91
C THR A 96 -2.19 2.51 9.14
N ASP A 97 -2.76 2.22 10.30
CA ASP A 97 -2.02 2.19 11.56
C ASP A 97 -1.42 0.79 11.82
N TRP A 98 -0.10 0.71 11.80
CA TRP A 98 0.70 -0.48 12.08
C TRP A 98 1.45 -0.42 13.43
N THR A 99 1.21 0.60 14.26
CA THR A 99 1.96 0.86 15.50
C THR A 99 1.94 -0.31 16.48
N ALA A 100 0.88 -1.12 16.47
CA ALA A 100 0.76 -2.30 17.32
C ALA A 100 1.70 -3.47 16.94
N GLY A 101 2.37 -3.43 15.77
CA GLY A 101 3.30 -4.48 15.32
C GLY A 101 2.66 -5.84 15.07
N LYS A 102 1.33 -5.90 14.90
CA LYS A 102 0.56 -7.12 14.65
C LYS A 102 0.53 -7.47 13.15
N PRO A 103 0.18 -8.72 12.78
CA PRO A 103 0.01 -9.12 11.38
C PRO A 103 -1.05 -8.33 10.61
N HIS A 104 -1.95 -7.64 11.33
CA HIS A 104 -3.00 -6.80 10.78
C HIS A 104 -2.93 -5.40 11.39
N PRO A 105 -3.33 -4.37 10.64
CA PRO A 105 -3.34 -3.01 11.15
C PRO A 105 -4.47 -2.81 12.17
N ALA A 106 -4.40 -1.69 12.90
CA ALA A 106 -5.45 -1.31 13.84
C ALA A 106 -6.82 -1.18 13.15
N SER A 107 -7.86 -1.48 13.92
CA SER A 107 -9.24 -1.25 13.53
C SER A 107 -9.84 -0.16 14.41
N PHE A 108 -10.58 0.76 13.81
CA PHE A 108 -11.17 1.93 14.44
C PHE A 108 -12.68 1.74 14.52
N GLY A 109 -13.21 1.65 15.73
CA GLY A 109 -14.63 1.54 16.02
C GLY A 109 -15.29 2.88 16.29
N LYS A 110 -16.53 2.86 16.78
CA LYS A 110 -17.28 4.08 17.11
C LYS A 110 -16.53 5.01 18.07
N ASP A 111 -15.81 4.45 19.05
CA ASP A 111 -15.12 5.22 20.10
C ASP A 111 -13.86 5.91 19.56
N ASP A 112 -13.38 5.49 18.39
CA ASP A 112 -12.24 6.10 17.70
C ASP A 112 -12.65 7.25 16.77
N VAL A 113 -13.95 7.40 16.47
CA VAL A 113 -14.45 8.46 15.57
C VAL A 113 -14.63 9.77 16.34
N THR A 114 -13.52 10.48 16.52
CA THR A 114 -13.49 11.81 17.16
C THR A 114 -12.77 12.81 16.26
N LEU A 115 -13.10 14.11 16.42
CA LEU A 115 -12.45 15.19 15.67
C LEU A 115 -10.93 15.17 15.91
N ASP A 116 -10.50 15.12 17.17
CA ASP A 116 -9.08 15.11 17.56
C ASP A 116 -8.32 13.92 16.96
N HIS A 117 -8.91 12.72 16.96
CA HIS A 117 -8.25 11.54 16.39
C HIS A 117 -8.07 11.67 14.87
N PHE A 118 -9.10 12.12 14.16
CA PHE A 118 -9.02 12.28 12.70
C PHE A 118 -8.15 13.47 12.28
N GLU A 119 -8.08 14.54 13.07
CA GLU A 119 -7.10 15.61 12.87
C GLU A 119 -5.67 15.08 13.03
N LYS A 120 -5.41 14.26 14.07
CA LYS A 120 -4.11 13.60 14.23
C LYS A 120 -3.78 12.72 13.03
N ILE A 121 -4.73 11.93 12.52
CA ILE A 121 -4.52 11.09 11.32
C ILE A 121 -4.17 11.96 10.10
N ARG A 122 -4.84 13.10 9.89
CA ARG A 122 -4.55 14.00 8.75
C ARG A 122 -3.19 14.66 8.84
N TYR A 123 -2.78 15.06 10.04
CA TYR A 123 -1.60 15.88 10.25
C TYR A 123 -0.43 15.13 10.91
N SER A 124 -0.47 13.78 10.95
CA SER A 124 0.54 12.96 11.63
C SER A 124 1.92 13.01 10.97
N ALA A 125 2.01 13.41 9.70
CA ALA A 125 3.25 13.40 8.95
C ALA A 125 3.30 14.55 7.92
N ASN A 126 4.52 14.93 7.56
CA ASN A 126 4.79 15.69 6.35
C ASN A 126 5.18 14.71 5.23
N CYS A 127 4.73 14.96 4.03
CA CYS A 127 5.06 14.18 2.84
C CYS A 127 5.24 15.11 1.65
N THR A 128 5.74 14.56 0.56
CA THR A 128 5.97 15.32 -0.68
C THR A 128 4.89 14.98 -1.70
N TYR A 129 4.32 15.99 -2.32
CA TYR A 129 3.43 15.90 -3.47
C TYR A 129 3.99 16.77 -4.60
N ASN A 130 4.34 16.16 -5.74
CA ASN A 130 4.96 16.84 -6.88
C ASN A 130 6.18 17.74 -6.51
N GLY A 131 7.02 17.27 -5.58
CA GLY A 131 8.19 18.02 -5.10
C GLY A 131 7.90 19.08 -4.03
N ILE A 132 6.63 19.29 -3.67
CA ILE A 132 6.21 20.28 -2.68
C ILE A 132 5.86 19.55 -1.37
N SER A 133 6.36 20.06 -0.25
CA SER A 133 6.00 19.55 1.09
C SER A 133 4.54 19.87 1.42
N THR A 134 3.80 18.88 1.90
CA THR A 134 2.40 18.98 2.31
C THR A 134 2.15 18.14 3.57
N LYS A 135 1.12 18.53 4.34
CA LYS A 135 0.60 17.72 5.44
C LYS A 135 -0.47 16.72 5.01
N VAL A 136 -1.04 16.88 3.80
CA VAL A 136 -2.09 16.00 3.30
C VAL A 136 -1.45 14.75 2.68
N CYS A 137 -1.18 13.76 3.52
CA CYS A 137 -0.50 12.54 3.10
C CYS A 137 -1.45 11.39 2.77
N SER A 138 -2.68 11.42 3.24
CA SER A 138 -3.63 10.35 2.98
C SER A 138 -4.95 10.93 2.50
N LEU A 139 -5.52 10.30 1.49
CA LEU A 139 -6.85 10.58 0.97
C LEU A 139 -7.87 9.56 1.50
N PHE A 140 -7.40 8.37 1.86
CA PHE A 140 -8.21 7.27 2.39
C PHE A 140 -7.66 6.81 3.74
N ALA A 141 -8.48 6.10 4.53
CA ALA A 141 -8.07 5.48 5.79
C ALA A 141 -8.68 4.09 5.96
N ARG A 142 -7.95 3.20 6.63
CA ARG A 142 -8.43 1.87 7.05
C ARG A 142 -7.80 1.49 8.41
N LYS A 143 -8.44 0.63 9.21
CA LYS A 143 -9.67 -0.15 8.97
C LYS A 143 -10.81 0.36 9.87
N LEU A 144 -11.84 0.95 9.28
CA LEU A 144 -13.02 1.40 10.02
C LEU A 144 -13.99 0.22 10.21
N LEU A 145 -14.51 0.04 11.43
CA LEU A 145 -15.48 -1.00 11.78
C LEU A 145 -16.91 -0.55 11.44
N PRO A 146 -17.87 -1.48 11.21
CA PRO A 146 -19.24 -1.11 10.83
C PRO A 146 -19.95 -0.18 11.82
N ASP A 147 -19.66 -0.29 13.12
CA ASP A 147 -20.24 0.54 14.17
C ASP A 147 -19.74 2.00 14.16
N SER A 148 -18.72 2.31 13.35
CA SER A 148 -18.22 3.67 13.15
C SER A 148 -19.04 4.49 12.15
N LEU A 149 -19.86 3.84 11.31
CA LEU A 149 -20.50 4.47 10.14
C LEU A 149 -21.38 5.67 10.51
N ASP A 150 -22.31 5.50 11.45
CA ASP A 150 -23.25 6.57 11.81
C ASP A 150 -22.53 7.81 12.33
N LEU A 151 -21.46 7.61 13.10
CA LEU A 151 -20.67 8.71 13.66
C LEU A 151 -19.79 9.38 12.59
N LEU A 152 -19.25 8.62 11.64
CA LEU A 152 -18.54 9.16 10.48
C LEU A 152 -19.45 9.99 9.58
N MET A 153 -20.67 9.53 9.33
CA MET A 153 -21.67 10.28 8.56
C MET A 153 -22.04 11.58 9.27
N LYS A 154 -22.21 11.52 10.60
CA LYS A 154 -22.53 12.69 11.43
C LYS A 154 -21.40 13.72 11.47
N LEU A 155 -20.16 13.28 11.67
CA LEU A 155 -18.99 14.16 11.78
C LEU A 155 -18.34 14.49 10.44
N GLY A 156 -18.77 13.86 9.35
CA GLY A 156 -18.18 14.01 8.02
C GLY A 156 -17.95 15.46 7.59
N PRO A 157 -18.94 16.37 7.71
CA PRO A 157 -18.76 17.78 7.38
C PRO A 157 -17.65 18.47 8.19
N ASP A 158 -17.62 18.24 9.52
CA ASP A 158 -16.61 18.82 10.41
C ASP A 158 -15.22 18.24 10.14
N LEU A 159 -15.19 16.96 9.74
CA LEU A 159 -13.97 16.25 9.36
C LEU A 159 -13.54 16.55 7.91
N GLN A 160 -14.28 17.33 7.12
CA GLN A 160 -14.00 17.48 5.68
C GLN A 160 -13.90 16.12 4.96
N ILE A 161 -14.74 15.16 5.36
CA ILE A 161 -14.99 13.91 4.64
C ILE A 161 -16.21 14.16 3.79
N PHE A 162 -15.99 14.25 2.48
CA PHE A 162 -17.05 14.48 1.51
C PHE A 162 -17.53 13.14 0.96
N TRP A 163 -18.85 12.98 0.91
CA TRP A 163 -19.50 11.86 0.26
C TRP A 163 -19.97 12.35 -1.11
N GLU A 164 -19.54 11.70 -2.20
CA GLU A 164 -20.10 11.97 -3.52
C GLU A 164 -21.52 11.40 -3.55
N ASN A 165 -22.51 12.27 -3.82
CA ASN A 165 -23.90 11.88 -4.13
C ASN A 165 -24.07 11.73 -5.64
#